data_AF-A0A1M5S973-F1
#
_entry.id   AF-A0A1M5S973-F1
#
_cell.length_a   1.000
_cell.length_b   1.000
_cell.length_c   1.000
_cell.angle_alpha   90.00
_cell.angle_beta   90.00
_cell.angle_gamma   90.00
#
_symmetry.space_group_name_H-M   'P 1'
#
loop_
_entity.id
_entity.type
_entity.pdbx_description
1 polymer ?
#
loop_
_entity_poly.entity_id
_entity_poly.type
_entity_poly.pdbx_seq_one_letter_code
_entity_poly.pdbx_strand_id
1 'polypeptide(L)' 'MLLKIVAEGIETIEQYDLIKSLGCNEIQGYYFSKPCEANKIIELFNENFIVSAY' A
#
# COMPACT_ATOMS: atom_id res chain seq x y z
N MET A 1 -5.78 -21.94 -9.81
CA MET A 1 -4.71 -21.06 -9.31
C MET A 1 -5.34 -19.81 -8.73
N LEU A 2 -4.93 -19.38 -7.54
CA LEU A 2 -5.28 -18.07 -6.98
C LEU A 2 -4.13 -17.12 -7.31
N LEU A 3 -4.40 -16.10 -8.12
CA LEU A 3 -3.41 -15.08 -8.45
C LEU A 3 -3.47 -13.96 -7.42
N LYS A 4 -2.30 -13.50 -7.00
CA LYS A 4 -2.18 -12.22 -6.28
C LYS A 4 -2.20 -11.09 -7.30
N ILE A 5 -2.93 -10.03 -6.99
CA ILE A 5 -3.08 -8.86 -7.83
C ILE A 5 -2.67 -7.64 -7.01
N VAL A 6 -1.76 -6.85 -7.56
CA VAL A 6 -1.37 -5.55 -7.02
C VAL A 6 -2.01 -4.46 -7.87
N ALA A 7 -2.75 -3.55 -7.25
CA ALA A 7 -3.26 -2.35 -7.92
C ALA A 7 -2.26 -1.20 -7.73
N GLU A 8 -1.68 -0.71 -8.83
CA GLU A 8 -0.70 0.39 -8.83
C GLU A 8 -1.33 1.72 -9.27
N GLY A 9 -0.79 2.83 -8.76
CA GLY A 9 -1.19 4.18 -9.17
C GLY A 9 -2.37 4.77 -8.40
N ILE A 10 -2.59 4.37 -7.14
CA ILE A 10 -3.63 4.96 -6.29
C ILE A 10 -3.20 6.33 -5.77
N GLU A 11 -3.88 7.37 -6.21
CA GLU A 11 -3.59 8.78 -5.89
C GLU A 11 -4.68 9.43 -5.04
N THR A 12 -5.90 8.87 -5.02
CA THR A 12 -7.03 9.41 -4.24
C THR A 12 -7.72 8.35 -3.37
N ILE A 13 -8.47 8.81 -2.36
CA ILE A 13 -9.25 7.93 -1.47
C ILE A 13 -10.34 7.19 -2.25
N GLU A 14 -10.96 7.82 -3.25
CA GLU A 14 -12.02 7.21 -4.06
C GLU A 14 -11.49 6.04 -4.89
N GLN A 15 -10.27 6.14 -5.41
CA GLN A 15 -9.61 5.04 -6.12
C GLN A 15 -9.30 3.88 -5.17
N TYR A 16 -8.81 4.17 -3.95
CA TYR A 16 -8.59 3.16 -2.92
C TYR A 16 -9.88 2.43 -2.56
N ASP A 17 -10.96 3.17 -2.27
CA ASP A 17 -12.25 2.59 -1.89
C ASP A 17 -12.82 1.71 -3.01
N LEU A 18 -12.69 2.12 -4.27
CA LEU A 18 -13.08 1.32 -5.42
C LEU A 18 -12.28 0.01 -5.49
N ILE A 19 -10.95 0.07 -5.48
CA ILE A 19 -10.08 -1.12 -5.58
C ILE A 19 -10.32 -2.08 -4.41
N LYS A 20 -10.51 -1.54 -3.21
CA LYS A 20 -10.84 -2.33 -2.02
C LYS A 20 -12.19 -3.03 -2.16
N SER A 21 -13.20 -2.34 -2.71
CA SER A 21 -14.52 -2.94 -2.96
C SER A 21 -14.48 -4.08 -4.00
N LEU A 22 -13.52 -4.04 -4.93
CA LEU A 22 -13.27 -5.09 -5.92
C LEU A 22 -12.49 -6.29 -5.34
N GLY A 23 -12.10 -6.23 -4.05
CA GLY A 23 -11.42 -7.31 -3.35
C GLY A 23 -9.91 -7.38 -3.58
N CYS A 24 -9.31 -6.34 -4.17
CA CYS A 24 -7.86 -6.24 -4.30
C CYS A 24 -7.27 -5.71 -2.98
N ASN A 25 -6.32 -6.47 -2.43
CA ASN A 25 -5.78 -6.29 -1.08
C ASN A 25 -4.30 -5.87 -1.07
N GLU A 26 -3.62 -5.87 -2.21
CA GLU A 26 -2.24 -5.38 -2.36
C GLU A 26 -2.29 -4.11 -3.23
N ILE A 27 -1.82 -2.98 -2.71
CA ILE A 27 -2.04 -1.65 -3.30
C ILE A 27 -0.76 -0.81 -3.22
N GLN A 28 -0.45 -0.07 -4.29
CA GLN A 28 0.62 0.92 -4.32
C GLN A 28 0.13 2.23 -4.94
N GLY A 29 0.50 3.36 -4.34
CA GLY A 29 0.27 4.66 -4.96
C GLY A 29 0.58 5.83 -4.03
N TYR A 30 0.61 7.03 -4.62
CA TYR A 30 1.00 8.27 -3.94
C TYR A 30 0.02 8.71 -2.86
N TYR A 31 -1.22 8.18 -2.86
CA TYR A 31 -2.16 8.35 -1.76
C TYR A 31 -1.58 7.80 -0.44
N PHE A 32 -0.79 6.73 -0.51
CA PHE A 32 -0.12 6.12 0.64
C PHE A 32 1.29 6.66 0.84
N SER A 33 2.12 6.56 -0.21
CA SER A 33 3.51 7.02 -0.16
C SER A 33 4.06 7.20 -1.56
N LYS A 34 4.95 8.17 -1.71
CA LYS A 34 5.80 8.28 -2.90
C LYS A 34 6.98 7.29 -2.79
N PRO A 35 7.58 6.87 -3.92
CA PRO A 35 8.86 6.20 -3.90
C PRO A 35 9.84 6.97 -3.03
N CYS A 36 10.54 6.26 -2.16
CA CYS A 36 11.50 6.84 -1.24
C CYS A 36 12.85 6.15 -1.36
N GLU A 37 13.88 6.84 -0.89
CA GLU A 37 15.20 6.26 -0.72
C GLU A 37 15.16 5.11 0.29
N ALA A 38 16.04 4.12 0.13
CA ALA A 38 16.07 2.93 0.98
C ALA A 38 16.26 3.26 2.47
N ASN A 39 17.04 4.30 2.79
CA ASN A 39 17.27 4.73 4.17
C ASN A 39 16.04 5.37 4.83
N LYS A 40 15.03 5.78 4.05
CA LYS A 40 13.78 6.36 4.56
C LYS A 40 12.69 5.34 4.83
N ILE A 41 12.90 4.08 4.44
CA ILE A 41 11.91 3.02 4.63
C ILE A 41 11.58 2.81 6.12
N ILE A 42 12.59 2.85 7.00
CA ILE A 42 12.38 2.68 8.45
C ILE A 42 11.48 3.80 9.01
N GLU A 43 11.66 5.04 8.55
CA GLU A 43 10.82 6.17 8.96
C GLU A 43 9.36 5.95 8.56
N LEU A 44 9.12 5.49 7.32
CA LEU A 44 7.77 5.17 6.83
C LEU A 44 7.07 4.06 7.65
N PHE A 45 7.82 3.06 8.13
CA PHE A 45 7.25 1.97 8.92
C PHE A 45 6.99 2.32 10.39
N ASN A 46 7.70 3.31 10.93
CA ASN A 46 7.54 3.75 12.32
C ASN A 46 6.27 4.59 12.55
N GLU A 47 5.64 5.11 11.50
CA GLU A 47 4.44 5.96 11.58
C GLU A 47 3.10 5.19 11.54
N ASN A 48 2.97 4.07 12.27
CA ASN A 48 1.74 3.24 12.48
C ASN A 48 1.64 1.89 11.74
N PHE A 49 2.66 1.03 11.75
CA PHE A 49 2.47 -0.40 11.48
C PHE A 49 2.93 -1.27 12.66
N ILE A 50 1.99 -1.95 13.31
CA ILE A 50 2.29 -3.10 14.18
C ILE A 50 2.84 -4.20 13.28
N VAL A 51 4.17 -4.30 13.20
CA VAL A 51 4.80 -5.50 12.68
C VAL A 51 4.70 -6.56 13.77
N SER A 52 3.66 -7.41 13.73
CA SER A 52 3.74 -8.69 14.42
C SER A 52 4.77 -9.53 13.69
N ALA A 53 6.02 -9.46 14.14
CA ALA A 53 7.02 -10.45 13.77
C ALA A 53 6.55 -11.81 14.29
N TYR A 54 6.47 -12.80 13.41
CA TYR A 54 6.50 -14.21 13.79
C TYR A 54 7.93 -14.59 14.16
#